data_AF-A0A9N9EHX8-F1
#
_entry.id   AF-A0A9N9EHX8-F1
#
_cell.length_a   1.000
_cell.length_b   1.000
_cell.length_c   1.000
_cell.angle_alpha   90.00
_cell.angle_beta   90.00
_cell.angle_gamma   90.00
#
_symmetry.space_group_name_H-M   'P 1'
#
loop_
_entity.id
_entity.type
_entity.pdbx_description
1 polymer ?
#
loop_
_entity_poly.entity_id
_entity_poly.type
_entity_poly.pdbx_seq_one_letter_code
_entity_poly.pdbx_strand_id
1 'polypeptide(L)'
;MQLISECLNALKHSAFWLHSEKPSLMSFLEYRLRNNNLEQEEIEYSRFRIELETIFKYYDETSETGKKSVTAVKKVPGKCTSFGAIPL
;
A
#
# COMPACT_ATOMS: atom_id res chain seq x y z
N MET A 1 0.41 13.11 3.13
CA MET A 1 0.73 12.22 1.98
C MET A 1 -0.11 12.67 0.79
N GLN A 2 0.47 12.88 -0.42
CA GLN A 2 -0.32 13.24 -1.60
C GLN A 2 -0.65 11.98 -2.41
N LEU A 3 -1.83 11.41 -2.17
CA LEU A 3 -2.34 10.27 -2.93
C LEU A 3 -3.07 10.75 -4.18
N ILE A 4 -2.80 10.10 -5.33
CA ILE A 4 -3.58 10.33 -6.56
C ILE A 4 -5.00 9.75 -6.42
N SER A 5 -5.95 10.30 -7.17
CA SER A 5 -7.37 9.93 -7.08
C SER A 5 -7.63 8.43 -7.30
N GLU A 6 -6.88 7.78 -8.19
CA GLU A 6 -7.00 6.34 -8.45
C GLU A 6 -6.63 5.49 -7.23
N CYS A 7 -5.57 5.90 -6.51
CA CYS A 7 -5.17 5.24 -5.26
C CYS A 7 -6.24 5.44 -4.20
N LEU A 8 -6.74 6.67 -4.00
CA LEU A 8 -7.80 6.94 -3.02
C LEU A 8 -9.08 6.14 -3.30
N ASN A 9 -9.47 5.97 -4.57
CA ASN A 9 -10.65 5.19 -4.93
C ASN A 9 -10.50 3.68 -4.66
N ALA A 10 -9.26 3.17 -4.60
CA ALA A 10 -8.98 1.78 -4.27
C ALA A 10 -9.00 1.50 -2.76
N LEU A 11 -8.99 2.53 -1.92
CA LEU A 11 -8.95 2.39 -0.46
C LEU A 11 -10.36 2.34 0.14
N LYS A 12 -10.63 1.33 0.98
CA LYS A 12 -11.92 1.21 1.67
C LYS A 12 -12.10 2.33 2.70
N HIS A 13 -11.03 2.80 3.32
CA HIS A 13 -11.05 3.90 4.28
C HIS A 13 -10.36 5.16 3.73
N SER A 14 -10.62 5.49 2.47
CA SER A 14 -10.00 6.64 1.77
C SER A 14 -10.05 7.96 2.53
N ALA A 15 -11.15 8.23 3.25
CA ALA A 15 -11.31 9.43 4.08
C ALA A 15 -10.24 9.54 5.19
N PHE A 16 -9.85 8.42 5.80
CA PHE A 16 -8.77 8.41 6.79
C PHE A 16 -7.44 8.82 6.18
N TRP A 17 -7.10 8.26 5.01
CA TRP A 17 -5.82 8.52 4.34
C TRP A 17 -5.75 9.91 3.72
N LEU A 18 -6.86 10.43 3.23
CA LEU A 18 -6.95 11.78 2.66
C LEU A 18 -6.62 12.86 3.70
N HIS A 19 -7.05 12.67 4.94
CA HIS A 19 -6.88 13.66 6.02
C HIS A 19 -5.71 13.35 6.97
N SER A 20 -5.03 12.21 6.80
CA SER A 20 -3.86 11.85 7.60
C SER A 20 -2.56 12.41 7.02
N GLU A 21 -1.93 13.35 7.72
CA GLU A 21 -0.56 13.77 7.38
C GLU A 21 0.47 12.67 7.67
N LYS A 22 0.34 12.01 8.82
CA LYS A 22 1.21 10.94 9.31
C LYS A 22 0.36 9.73 9.77
N PRO A 23 -0.13 8.91 8.83
CA PRO A 23 -0.95 7.77 9.18
C PRO A 23 -0.15 6.76 10.00
N SER A 24 -0.76 6.28 11.07
CA SER A 24 -0.25 5.20 11.93
C SER A 24 -1.39 4.23 12.26
N LEU A 25 -1.04 3.00 12.67
CA LEU A 25 -2.05 2.03 13.11
C LEU A 25 -2.90 2.60 14.25
N MET A 26 -2.28 3.26 15.25
CA MET A 26 -3.01 3.86 16.37
C MET A 26 -4.04 4.89 15.88
N SER A 27 -3.62 5.82 15.02
CA SER A 27 -4.55 6.82 14.46
C SER A 27 -5.66 6.20 13.60
N PHE A 28 -5.38 5.07 12.93
CA PHE A 28 -6.39 4.34 12.17
C PHE A 28 -7.42 3.69 13.10
N LEU A 29 -6.97 3.04 14.18
CA LEU A 29 -7.84 2.45 15.19
C LEU A 29 -8.71 3.51 15.87
N GLU A 30 -8.14 4.68 16.21
CA GLU A 30 -8.90 5.81 16.75
C GLU A 30 -9.98 6.29 15.77
N TYR A 31 -9.66 6.39 14.47
CA TYR A 31 -10.62 6.71 13.43
C TYR A 31 -11.75 5.67 13.36
N ARG A 32 -11.42 4.37 13.38
CA ARG A 32 -12.40 3.28 13.36
C ARG A 32 -13.30 3.29 14.60
N LEU A 33 -12.72 3.57 15.77
CA LEU A 33 -13.43 3.71 17.04
C LEU A 33 -14.40 4.88 17.03
N ARG A 34 -13.99 6.05 16.54
CA ARG A 34 -14.87 7.24 16.44
C ARG A 34 -16.07 7.01 15.51
N ASN A 35 -15.93 6.13 14.52
CA ASN A 35 -17.02 5.73 13.64
C ASN A 35 -17.84 4.55 14.18
N ASN A 36 -17.61 4.13 15.42
CA ASN A 36 -18.28 3.02 16.11
C ASN A 36 -18.26 1.69 15.30
N ASN A 37 -17.21 1.49 14.52
CA ASN A 37 -17.06 0.36 13.60
C ASN A 37 -15.81 -0.49 13.93
N LEU A 38 -15.22 -0.33 15.12
CA LEU A 38 -13.99 -1.03 15.48
C LEU A 38 -14.26 -2.54 15.60
N GLU A 39 -13.57 -3.33 14.79
CA GLU A 39 -13.59 -4.79 14.88
C GLU A 39 -12.44 -5.33 15.74
N GLN A 40 -12.27 -6.65 15.77
CA GLN A 40 -11.16 -7.29 16.45
C GLN A 40 -9.81 -6.77 15.95
N GLU A 41 -8.84 -6.72 16.85
CA GLU A 41 -7.52 -6.15 16.59
C GLU A 41 -6.85 -6.74 15.35
N GLU A 42 -6.88 -8.08 15.21
CA GLU A 42 -6.29 -8.79 14.06
C GLU A 42 -6.92 -8.36 12.72
N ILE A 43 -8.23 -8.12 12.72
CA ILE A 43 -8.98 -7.68 11.54
C ILE A 43 -8.60 -6.25 11.18
N GLU A 44 -8.54 -5.34 12.16
CA GLU A 44 -8.20 -3.94 11.93
C GLU A 44 -6.72 -3.78 11.54
N TYR A 45 -5.82 -4.58 12.11
CA TYR A 45 -4.42 -4.66 11.70
C TYR A 45 -4.29 -5.12 10.24
N SER A 46 -5.00 -6.19 9.88
CA SER A 46 -5.02 -6.70 8.50
C SER A 46 -5.52 -5.64 7.52
N ARG A 47 -6.59 -4.93 7.85
CA ARG A 47 -7.14 -3.82 7.04
C ARG A 47 -6.13 -2.71 6.82
N PHE A 48 -5.53 -2.22 7.91
CA PHE A 48 -4.53 -1.16 7.84
C PHE A 48 -3.35 -1.58 6.95
N ARG A 49 -2.88 -2.82 7.09
CA ARG A 49 -1.80 -3.36 6.27
C ARG A 49 -2.17 -3.46 4.79
N ILE A 50 -3.36 -3.97 4.45
CA ILE A 50 -3.81 -4.10 3.06
C ILE A 50 -3.90 -2.72 2.39
N GLU A 51 -4.39 -1.71 3.11
CA GLU A 51 -4.48 -0.35 2.56
C GLU A 51 -3.10 0.28 2.37
N LEU A 52 -2.15 0.05 3.28
CA LEU A 52 -0.75 0.43 3.06
C LEU A 52 -0.12 -0.25 1.84
N GLU A 53 -0.30 -1.57 1.70
CA GLU A 53 0.20 -2.32 0.54
C GLU A 53 -0.39 -1.80 -0.77
N THR A 54 -1.68 -1.43 -0.76
CA THR A 54 -2.36 -0.79 -1.90
C THR A 54 -1.71 0.56 -2.22
N ILE A 55 -1.49 1.41 -1.22
CA ILE A 55 -0.82 2.71 -1.40
C ILE A 55 0.58 2.53 -2.00
N PHE A 56 1.38 1.62 -1.46
CA PHE A 56 2.73 1.35 -1.96
C PHE A 56 2.71 0.85 -3.40
N LYS A 57 1.82 -0.09 -3.73
CA LYS A 57 1.67 -0.57 -5.10
C LYS A 57 1.39 0.56 -6.08
N TYR A 58 0.48 1.48 -5.75
CA TYR A 58 0.20 2.63 -6.62
C TYR A 58 1.41 3.56 -6.75
N TYR A 59 2.17 3.82 -5.67
CA TYR A 59 3.42 4.60 -5.78
C TYR A 59 4.47 3.88 -6.64
N ASP A 60 4.60 2.56 -6.50
CA ASP A 60 5.51 1.75 -7.31
C ASP A 60 5.10 1.70 -8.79
N GLU A 61 3.81 1.74 -9.11
CA GLU A 61 3.33 1.73 -10.49
C GLU A 61 3.35 3.13 -11.14
N THR A 62 3.23 4.19 -10.34
CA THR A 62 3.08 5.56 -10.84
C THR A 62 4.34 6.42 -10.72
N SER A 63 5.29 6.07 -9.85
CA SER A 63 6.57 6.76 -9.76
C SER A 63 7.40 6.62 -11.04
N GLU A 64 8.17 7.64 -11.36
CA GLU A 64 9.06 7.62 -12.54
C GLU A 64 10.08 6.47 -12.46
N THR A 65 10.51 6.12 -11.23
CA THR A 65 11.37 4.96 -10.93
C THR A 65 10.66 3.63 -11.21
N GLY A 66 9.39 3.53 -10.85
CA GLY A 66 8.51 2.40 -11.15
C GLY A 66 8.19 2.18 -12.63
N LYS A 67 7.94 3.27 -13.36
CA LYS A 67 7.76 3.21 -14.82
C LYS A 67 9.05 2.85 -15.55
N LYS A 68 10.21 3.32 -15.05
CA LYS A 68 11.54 2.95 -15.58
C LYS A 68 11.86 1.48 -15.34
N SER A 69 11.49 0.89 -14.21
CA SER A 69 11.68 -0.55 -13.94
C SER A 69 10.79 -1.43 -14.83
N VAL A 70 9.52 -1.08 -15.06
CA VAL A 70 8.64 -1.80 -16.01
C VAL A 70 9.16 -1.73 -17.45
N THR A 71 9.76 -0.60 -17.85
CA THR A 71 10.32 -0.44 -19.19
C THR A 71 11.63 -1.21 -19.37
N ALA A 72 12.45 -1.34 -18.31
CA ALA A 72 13.68 -2.14 -18.34
C ALA A 72 13.40 -3.65 -18.39
N VAL A 73 12.38 -4.14 -17.67
CA VAL A 73 12.02 -5.57 -17.67
C VAL A 73 11.48 -6.03 -19.03
N LYS A 74 10.76 -5.17 -19.77
CA LYS A 74 10.27 -5.49 -21.12
C LYS A 74 11.35 -5.54 -22.21
N LYS A 75 12.58 -5.09 -21.92
CA LYS A 75 13.72 -5.12 -22.87
C LYS A 75 14.71 -6.25 -22.64
N VAL A 76 14.54 -7.08 -21.61
CA VAL A 76 15.40 -8.25 -21.40
C VAL A 76 14.70 -9.49 -21.96
N PRO A 77 15.16 -10.04 -23.10
CA PRO A 77 14.68 -11.35 -23.53
C PRO A 77 15.23 -12.40 -22.55
N GLY A 78 14.30 -13.07 -21.87
CA GLY A 78 14.49 -14.40 -21.28
C GLY A 78 15.76 -14.63 -20.44
N LYS A 79 15.64 -14.44 -19.12
CA LYS A 79 16.17 -15.42 -18.15
C LYS A 79 15.51 -15.19 -16.79
N CYS A 80 14.53 -16.03 -16.47
CA CYS A 80 14.23 -16.35 -15.08
C CYS A 80 15.47 -17.05 -14.51
N THR A 81 16.30 -16.33 -13.76
CA THR A 81 17.21 -16.96 -12.81
C THR A 81 16.55 -16.90 -11.44
N SER A 82 16.23 -18.09 -10.95
CA SER A 82 15.83 -18.42 -9.58
C SER A 82 16.40 -17.47 -8.54
N PHE A 83 15.55 -16.96 -7.65
CA PHE A 83 15.98 -16.38 -6.38
C PHE A 83 16.91 -17.39 -5.69
N GLY A 84 18.18 -17.02 -5.56
CA GLY A 84 19.16 -17.79 -4.82
C GLY A 84 18.68 -17.97 -3.39
N ALA A 85 18.76 -19.21 -2.92
CA ALA A 85 18.54 -19.56 -1.53
C ALA A 85 19.42 -18.69 -0.62
N ILE A 86 18.81 -18.12 0.41
CA ILE A 86 19.50 -17.52 1.55
C ILE A 86 20.08 -18.69 2.35
N PRO A 87 21.40 -18.79 2.58
CA PRO A 87 21.92 -19.78 3.51
C PRO A 87 21.72 -19.28 4.95
N LEU A 88 21.28 -20.22 5.80
CA LEU A 88 21.40 -20.16 7.26
C LEU A 88 22.88 -20.14 7.67
#